data_AF-A0A7W3NE45-F1
#
_entry.id   AF-A0A7W3NE45-F1
#
_cell.length_a   1.000
_cell.length_b   1.000
_cell.length_c   1.000
_cell.angle_alpha   90.00
_cell.angle_beta   90.00
_cell.angle_gamma   90.00
#
_symmetry.space_group_name_H-M   'P 1'
#
loop_
_entity.id
_entity.type
_entity.pdbx_description
1 polymer ?
#
loop_
_entity_poly.entity_id
_entity_poly.type
_entity_poly.pdbx_seq_one_letter_code
_entity_poly.pdbx_strand_id
1 'polypeptide(L)'
;MVFQNPGGFEATQKGYFYQRARQSEITLARRVLRGERFNPAENSLWFFKPSGDCPAQWYNQNNTGRFKSHCFFAPTQADCPGVY
;
A
#
# COMPACT_ATOMS: atom_id res chain seq x y z
N MET A 1 -3.46 1.50 10.87
CA MET A 1 -4.22 2.73 11.16
C MET A 1 -4.29 3.58 9.88
N VAL A 2 -5.14 4.61 9.79
CA VAL A 2 -5.28 5.47 8.59
C VAL A 2 -4.66 6.87 8.79
N PHE A 3 -4.56 7.35 10.03
CA PHE A 3 -4.17 8.72 10.41
C PHE A 3 -2.67 8.89 10.75
N GLN A 4 -1.80 7.96 10.39
CA GLN A 4 -0.37 8.06 10.70
C GLN A 4 0.27 9.26 10.01
N ASN A 5 1.06 10.03 10.74
CA ASN A 5 1.82 11.16 10.23
C ASN A 5 3.17 11.24 10.96
N PRO A 6 4.32 11.09 10.28
CA PRO A 6 4.49 10.86 8.84
C PRO A 6 4.18 9.41 8.40
N GLY A 7 4.05 9.18 7.08
CA GLY A 7 3.99 7.84 6.47
C GLY A 7 2.60 7.21 6.30
N GLY A 8 1.52 7.90 6.66
CA GLY A 8 0.14 7.47 6.39
C GLY A 8 -0.44 8.01 5.07
N PHE A 9 -1.77 7.94 4.95
CA PHE A 9 -2.47 8.36 3.73
C PHE A 9 -2.58 9.89 3.63
N GLU A 10 -2.11 10.47 2.52
CA GLU A 10 -2.20 11.92 2.24
C GLU A 10 -3.64 12.44 2.37
N ALA A 11 -4.62 11.64 1.97
CA ALA A 11 -6.04 11.99 2.00
C ALA A 11 -6.47 12.58 3.35
N THR A 12 -5.99 12.03 4.47
CA THR A 12 -6.33 12.50 5.83
C THR A 12 -5.97 13.96 6.10
N GLN A 13 -5.04 14.53 5.33
CA GLN A 13 -4.61 15.93 5.44
C GLN A 13 -5.43 16.88 4.56
N LYS A 14 -6.40 16.37 3.80
CA LYS A 14 -7.18 17.12 2.81
C LYS A 14 -8.66 17.09 3.20
N GLY A 15 -9.35 18.21 2.99
CA GLY A 15 -10.78 18.33 3.36
C GLY A 15 -11.71 17.31 2.67
N TYR A 16 -11.33 16.80 1.49
CA TYR A 16 -12.11 15.79 0.78
C TYR A 16 -12.18 14.44 1.52
N PHE A 17 -11.34 14.19 2.53
CA PHE A 17 -11.39 12.96 3.32
C PHE A 17 -12.73 12.75 4.02
N TYR A 18 -13.39 13.84 4.42
CA TYR A 18 -14.70 13.81 5.07
C TYR A 18 -15.87 13.78 4.09
N GLN A 19 -15.60 13.81 2.80
CA GLN A 19 -16.63 13.65 1.77
C GLN A 19 -16.94 12.16 1.55
N ARG A 20 -18.05 11.89 0.87
CA ARG A 20 -18.45 10.52 0.53
C ARG A 20 -17.40 9.87 -0.37
N ALA A 21 -16.98 8.66 -0.02
CA ALA A 21 -16.11 7.85 -0.87
C ALA A 21 -16.80 7.51 -2.21
N ARG A 22 -16.02 7.50 -3.30
CA ARG A 22 -16.52 7.15 -4.64
C ARG A 22 -16.88 5.66 -4.69
N GLN A 23 -17.92 5.33 -5.46
CA GLN A 23 -18.40 3.95 -5.56
C GLN A 23 -17.34 2.97 -6.09
N SER A 24 -16.45 3.43 -6.98
CA SER A 24 -15.31 2.65 -7.47
C SER A 24 -14.36 2.23 -6.35
N GLU A 25 -14.00 3.15 -5.45
CA GLU A 25 -13.08 2.88 -4.33
C GLU A 25 -13.71 1.91 -3.32
N ILE A 26 -15.01 2.11 -3.02
CA ILE A 26 -15.77 1.19 -2.15
C ILE A 26 -15.79 -0.22 -2.74
N THR A 27 -15.97 -0.34 -4.05
CA THR A 27 -15.98 -1.63 -4.74
C THR A 27 -14.61 -2.30 -4.65
N LEU A 28 -13.51 -1.58 -4.86
CA LEU A 28 -12.15 -2.10 -4.70
C LEU A 28 -11.85 -2.53 -3.25
N ALA A 29 -12.22 -1.72 -2.26
CA ALA A 29 -12.02 -2.08 -0.85
C ALA A 29 -12.76 -3.38 -0.47
N ARG A 30 -13.98 -3.57 -0.98
CA ARG A 30 -14.75 -4.80 -0.75
C ARG A 30 -14.09 -6.05 -1.35
N ARG A 31 -13.40 -5.92 -2.49
CA ARG A 31 -12.65 -7.03 -3.09
C ARG A 31 -11.55 -7.53 -2.16
N VAL A 32 -10.78 -6.59 -1.60
CA VAL A 32 -9.72 -6.89 -0.63
C VAL A 32 -10.29 -7.52 0.65
N LEU A 33 -11.40 -6.99 1.17
CA LEU A 33 -12.07 -7.57 2.34
C LEU A 33 -12.60 -9.00 2.12
N ARG A 34 -12.91 -9.38 0.87
CA ARG A 34 -13.28 -10.76 0.50
C ARG A 34 -12.06 -11.68 0.32
N GLY A 35 -10.85 -11.18 0.56
CA GLY A 35 -9.62 -11.95 0.45
C GLY A 35 -8.99 -11.94 -0.95
N GLU A 36 -9.48 -11.12 -1.89
CA GLU A 36 -8.78 -10.98 -3.18
C GLU A 36 -7.40 -10.37 -2.97
N ARG A 37 -6.38 -11.06 -3.48
CA ARG A 37 -4.97 -10.64 -3.43
C ARG A 37 -4.54 -10.12 -4.79
N PHE A 38 -3.66 -9.11 -4.78
CA PHE A 38 -3.21 -8.43 -5.99
C PHE A 38 -1.69 -8.32 -5.99
N ASN A 39 -1.06 -8.92 -6.99
CA ASN A 39 0.36 -8.70 -7.25
C ASN A 39 0.60 -7.24 -7.72
N PRO A 40 1.67 -6.55 -7.26
CA PRO A 40 2.77 -7.01 -6.39
C PRO A 40 2.56 -6.72 -4.89
N ALA A 41 1.35 -6.36 -4.47
CA ALA A 41 1.04 -5.85 -3.14
C ALA A 41 0.61 -6.93 -2.12
N GLU A 42 0.65 -8.21 -2.48
CA GLU A 42 0.02 -9.32 -1.74
C GLU A 42 0.38 -9.35 -0.25
N ASN A 43 1.68 -9.16 0.03
CA ASN A 43 2.27 -9.14 1.37
C ASN A 43 3.01 -7.82 1.67
N SER A 44 2.80 -6.79 0.84
CA SER A 44 3.54 -5.54 0.95
C SER A 44 3.00 -4.66 2.08
N LEU A 45 3.90 -4.16 2.92
CA LEU A 45 3.58 -3.24 4.00
C LEU A 45 3.83 -1.78 3.61
N TRP A 46 4.71 -1.55 2.65
CA TRP A 46 5.08 -0.23 2.19
C TRP A 46 4.87 -0.08 0.69
N PHE A 47 4.46 1.12 0.28
CA PHE A 47 4.45 1.51 -1.12
C PHE A 47 4.67 3.02 -1.25
N PHE A 48 5.29 3.45 -2.35
CA PHE A 48 5.40 4.87 -2.69
C PHE A 48 5.62 5.06 -4.19
N LYS A 49 5.43 6.29 -4.67
CA LYS A 49 5.74 6.70 -6.05
C LYS A 49 7.16 7.29 -6.10
N PRO A 50 8.16 6.60 -6.65
CA PRO A 50 9.49 7.17 -6.84
C PRO A 50 9.50 8.21 -7.97
N SER A 51 10.55 9.03 -8.03
CA SER A 51 10.83 9.91 -9.17
C SER A 51 11.44 9.18 -10.37
N GLY A 52 12.06 8.01 -10.14
CA GLY A 52 12.71 7.18 -11.18
C GLY A 52 12.34 5.70 -11.04
N ASP A 53 13.34 4.83 -11.23
CA ASP A 53 13.16 3.39 -11.06
C ASP A 53 12.89 3.01 -9.61
N CYS A 54 12.24 1.86 -9.42
CA CYS A 54 11.98 1.35 -8.08
C CYS A 54 13.32 0.94 -7.43
N PRO A 55 13.63 1.42 -6.21
CA PRO A 55 14.81 0.97 -5.51
C PRO A 55 14.70 -0.53 -5.19
N ALA A 56 15.84 -1.21 -4.99
CA ALA A 56 15.86 -2.62 -4.62
C ALA A 56 15.25 -2.86 -3.22
N GLN A 57 15.45 -1.90 -2.30
CA GLN A 57 14.97 -1.98 -0.93
C GLN A 57 14.49 -0.62 -0.44
N TRP A 58 13.55 -0.64 0.51
CA TRP A 58 13.07 0.55 1.23
C TRP A 58 12.64 0.16 2.65
N TYR A 59 13.05 0.93 3.66
CA TYR A 59 12.81 0.61 5.09
C TYR A 59 13.13 -0.86 5.45
N ASN A 60 14.27 -1.38 4.97
CA ASN A 60 14.71 -2.77 5.16
C ASN A 60 13.76 -3.85 4.58
N GLN A 61 12.86 -3.47 3.67
CA GLN A 61 11.98 -4.39 2.96
C GLN A 61 12.36 -4.48 1.48
N ASN A 62 12.24 -5.68 0.91
CA ASN A 62 12.60 -5.94 -0.49
C ASN A 62 11.50 -5.48 -1.42
N ASN A 63 11.88 -4.92 -2.57
CA ASN A 63 10.95 -4.57 -3.63
C ASN A 63 10.31 -5.83 -4.22
N THR A 64 8.96 -5.86 -4.22
CA THR A 64 8.16 -6.96 -4.77
C THR A 64 7.64 -6.69 -6.17
N GLY A 65 7.79 -5.45 -6.66
CA GLY A 65 7.43 -5.05 -8.00
C GLY A 65 6.78 -3.67 -8.06
N ARG A 66 6.28 -3.36 -9.26
CA ARG A 66 5.67 -2.07 -9.58
C ARG A 66 4.26 -2.28 -10.12
N PHE A 67 3.30 -1.54 -9.59
CA PHE A 67 1.99 -1.38 -10.23
C PHE A 67 1.75 0.08 -10.56
N LYS A 68 1.63 0.36 -11.86
CA LYS A 68 1.53 1.73 -12.40
C LYS A 68 2.66 2.61 -11.87
N SER A 69 2.35 3.64 -11.10
CA SER A 69 3.34 4.59 -10.58
C SER A 69 3.91 4.22 -9.21
N HIS A 70 3.46 3.13 -8.57
CA HIS A 70 3.89 2.79 -7.21
C HIS A 70 4.74 1.53 -7.18
N CYS A 71 5.81 1.58 -6.39
CA CYS A 71 6.65 0.43 -6.05
C CYS A 71 6.22 -0.11 -4.70
N PHE A 72 6.29 -1.43 -4.54
CA PHE A 72 5.79 -2.15 -3.37
C PHE A 72 6.93 -2.89 -2.69
N PHE A 73 6.89 -2.94 -1.36
CA PHE A 73 7.94 -3.56 -0.56
C PHE A 73 7.32 -4.46 0.51
N ALA A 74 7.86 -5.66 0.65
CA ALA A 74 7.39 -6.65 1.61
C ALA A 74 8.51 -7.06 2.58
N PRO A 75 8.17 -7.32 3.85
CA PRO A 75 9.11 -7.88 4.82
C PRO A 75 9.44 -9.32 4.46
N THR A 76 10.46 -9.91 5.10
CA THR A 76 10.62 -11.36 5.04
C THR A 76 9.60 -12.05 5.95
N GLN A 77 9.31 -13.33 5.70
CA GLN A 77 8.46 -14.12 6.58
C GLN A 77 9.03 -14.24 8.00
N ALA A 78 10.35 -14.21 8.16
CA ALA A 78 11.00 -14.24 9.45
C ALA A 78 10.74 -12.94 10.26
N ASP A 79 10.77 -11.78 9.60
CA ASP A 79 10.56 -10.48 10.25
C ASP A 79 9.08 -10.22 10.58
N CYS A 80 8.17 -10.70 9.73
CA CYS A 80 6.73 -10.48 9.88
C CYS A 80 5.93 -11.71 9.41
N PRO A 81 5.81 -12.76 10.24
CA PRO A 81 5.12 -13.98 9.84
C PRO A 81 3.61 -13.76 9.59
N GLY A 82 2.99 -12.75 10.21
CA GLY A 82 1.55 -12.50 10.11
C GLY A 82 1.06 -11.91 8.79
N VAL A 83 1.95 -11.49 7.88
CA VAL A 83 1.56 -11.04 6.53
C VAL A 83 1.59 -12.14 5.48
N TYR A 84 2.15 -13.31 5.83
CA TYR A 84 2.24 -14.51 4.99
C TYR A 84 1.22 -15.56 5.44
#